data_AF-A0A1V1P0F0-F1
#
_entry.id   AF-A0A1V1P0F0-F1
#
_cell.length_a   1.000
_cell.length_b   1.000
_cell.length_c   1.000
_cell.angle_alpha   90.00
_cell.angle_beta   90.00
_cell.angle_gamma   90.00
#
_symmetry.space_group_name_H-M   'P 1'
#
loop_
_entity.id
_entity.type
_entity.pdbx_description
1 polymer ?
#
loop_
_entity_poly.entity_id
_entity_poly.type
_entity_poly.pdbx_seq_one_letter_code
_entity_poly.pdbx_strand_id
1 'polypeptide(L)'
;SNIPVYDMFEFYNIDDTGELEHCLQEFLDSIESGYYLTWEAVTREELGLPLTDSQEDALSEIISFDDDFDDEEQILYIDEIARPKIPWFEAARIICSKMIIEPNRTSDIYFAITHEGWENFVDCLEEYGKYLSLPEGVSTPIEVIPIEIRHKLNLQTSFNYLIGLGQDGVLPLEVSDEYRIIGFIEDLKKYKESVDYFDLSLRTLFEKVILPPEDENVLTKKMMKRLNIKDKSEKLSKYL
;
A
#
# COMPACT_ATOMS: atom_id res chain seq x y z
N SER A 1 -1.21 14.62 32.67
CA SER A 1 0.24 14.41 32.45
C SER A 1 0.55 14.34 30.96
N ASN A 2 1.76 14.72 30.53
CA ASN A 2 2.12 14.76 29.10
C ASN A 2 2.47 13.34 28.62
N ILE A 3 1.52 12.64 27.98
CA ILE A 3 1.75 11.28 27.45
C ILE A 3 2.77 11.38 26.31
N PRO A 4 3.87 10.57 26.32
CA PRO A 4 4.81 10.53 25.21
C PRO A 4 4.11 10.19 23.89
N VAL A 5 4.48 10.90 22.84
CA VAL A 5 3.92 10.71 21.49
C VAL A 5 5.02 10.20 20.57
N TYR A 6 4.69 9.18 19.77
CA TYR A 6 5.53 8.61 18.74
C TYR A 6 5.13 9.15 17.37
N ASP A 7 6.06 9.83 16.69
CA ASP A 7 5.93 10.17 15.28
C ASP A 7 6.82 9.24 14.45
N MET A 8 6.23 8.29 13.74
CA MET A 8 7.01 7.39 12.91
C MET A 8 7.76 8.14 11.80
N PHE A 9 7.24 9.27 11.32
CA PHE A 9 7.84 10.02 10.21
C PHE A 9 9.01 10.90 10.64
N GLU A 10 9.26 11.07 11.94
CA GLU A 10 10.43 11.83 12.43
C GLU A 10 11.75 11.08 12.19
N PHE A 11 11.70 9.77 11.97
CA PHE A 11 12.88 8.91 11.81
C PHE A 11 13.17 8.52 10.35
N TYR A 12 12.25 8.80 9.42
CA TYR A 12 12.36 8.41 8.02
C TYR A 12 12.19 9.60 7.08
N ASN A 13 13.10 9.71 6.12
CA ASN A 13 12.90 10.50 4.92
C ASN A 13 12.03 9.71 3.93
N ILE A 14 10.72 9.85 4.05
CA ILE A 14 9.74 9.15 3.19
C ILE A 14 9.77 9.55 1.69
N ASP A 15 10.59 10.53 1.31
CA ASP A 15 10.88 10.84 -0.09
C ASP A 15 12.03 10.00 -0.67
N ASP A 16 12.81 9.31 0.19
CA ASP A 16 13.76 8.27 -0.22
C ASP A 16 13.07 6.90 -0.23
N THR A 17 13.20 6.16 -1.33
CA THR A 17 12.48 4.89 -1.51
C THR A 17 12.96 3.78 -0.58
N GLY A 18 14.22 3.80 -0.16
CA GLY A 18 14.76 2.80 0.79
C GLY A 18 14.28 3.09 2.21
N GLU A 19 14.28 4.36 2.63
CA GLU A 19 13.71 4.73 3.93
C GLU A 19 12.18 4.58 3.96
N LEU A 20 11.48 4.80 2.84
CA LEU A 20 10.05 4.52 2.71
C LEU A 20 9.74 3.02 2.87
N GLU A 21 10.61 2.13 2.39
CA GLU A 21 10.49 0.67 2.58
C GLU A 21 10.53 0.30 4.07
N HIS A 22 11.49 0.86 4.80
CA HIS A 22 11.56 0.66 6.25
C HIS A 22 10.36 1.27 6.99
N CYS A 23 9.93 2.47 6.59
CA CYS A 23 8.75 3.12 7.16
C CYS A 23 7.46 2.29 6.93
N LEU A 24 7.30 1.69 5.74
CA LEU A 24 6.18 0.81 5.46
C LEU A 24 6.26 -0.44 6.35
N GLN A 25 7.42 -1.10 6.43
CA GLN A 25 7.55 -2.30 7.26
C GLN A 25 7.20 -2.02 8.73
N GLU A 26 7.70 -0.93 9.30
CA GLU A 26 7.36 -0.55 10.67
C GLU A 26 5.85 -0.24 10.84
N PHE A 27 5.23 0.37 9.83
CA PHE A 27 3.79 0.59 9.83
C PHE A 27 3.03 -0.76 9.87
N LEU A 28 3.41 -1.71 9.02
CA LEU A 28 2.77 -3.03 8.98
C LEU A 28 2.97 -3.75 10.31
N ASP A 29 4.19 -3.79 10.85
CA ASP A 29 4.50 -4.39 12.16
C ASP A 29 3.66 -3.76 13.28
N SER A 30 3.40 -2.45 13.21
CA SER A 30 2.55 -1.73 14.18
C SER A 30 1.06 -2.10 14.07
N ILE A 31 0.59 -2.47 12.88
CA ILE A 31 -0.77 -2.99 12.68
C ILE A 31 -0.86 -4.43 13.18
N GLU A 32 0.11 -5.28 12.78
CA GLU A 32 0.17 -6.70 13.12
C GLU A 32 0.31 -6.96 14.63
N SER A 33 1.15 -6.17 15.30
CA SER A 33 1.36 -6.26 16.76
C SER A 33 0.19 -5.73 17.59
N GLY A 34 -0.81 -5.11 16.96
CA GLY A 34 -1.93 -4.50 17.64
C GLY A 34 -1.61 -3.15 18.28
N TYR A 35 -0.44 -2.55 18.03
CA TYR A 35 -0.05 -1.25 18.61
C TYR A 35 -1.13 -0.17 18.41
N TYR A 36 -1.66 -0.03 17.20
CA TYR A 36 -2.74 0.92 16.93
C TYR A 36 -4.06 0.53 17.62
N LEU A 37 -4.41 -0.75 17.63
CA LEU A 37 -5.64 -1.25 18.27
C LEU A 37 -5.64 -0.95 19.78
N THR A 38 -4.53 -1.23 20.44
CA THR A 38 -4.36 -1.01 21.88
C THR A 38 -4.48 0.47 22.25
N TRP A 39 -3.84 1.36 21.48
CA TRP A 39 -3.97 2.80 21.71
C TRP A 39 -5.34 3.37 21.40
N GLU A 40 -6.04 2.82 20.40
CA GLU A 40 -7.45 3.16 20.16
C GLU A 40 -8.33 2.74 21.34
N ALA A 41 -8.14 1.52 21.88
CA ALA A 41 -8.87 1.04 23.04
C ALA A 41 -8.67 1.95 24.26
N VAL A 42 -7.40 2.28 24.58
CA VAL A 42 -7.06 3.23 25.65
C VAL A 42 -7.72 4.58 25.45
N THR A 43 -7.61 5.16 24.24
CA THR A 43 -8.18 6.48 23.97
C THR A 43 -9.70 6.48 24.09
N ARG A 44 -10.38 5.39 23.70
CA ARG A 44 -11.84 5.28 23.84
C ARG A 44 -12.27 5.13 25.30
N GLU A 45 -11.55 4.34 26.09
CA GLU A 45 -11.79 4.18 27.53
C GLU A 45 -11.62 5.53 28.26
N GLU A 46 -10.52 6.25 27.99
CA GLU A 46 -10.28 7.60 28.53
C GLU A 46 -11.41 8.59 28.20
N LEU A 47 -12.07 8.43 27.05
CA LEU A 47 -13.19 9.26 26.61
C LEU A 47 -14.57 8.73 27.06
N GLY A 48 -14.62 7.60 27.77
CA GLY A 48 -15.87 6.93 28.17
C GLY A 48 -16.72 6.48 26.98
N LEU A 49 -16.08 6.16 25.85
CA LEU A 49 -16.75 5.68 24.64
C LEU A 49 -16.86 4.15 24.67
N PRO A 50 -17.94 3.56 24.12
CA PRO A 50 -18.08 2.11 24.05
C PRO A 50 -16.91 1.47 23.29
N LEU A 51 -16.33 0.40 23.85
CA LEU A 51 -15.32 -0.41 23.20
C LEU A 51 -15.97 -1.47 22.30
N THR A 52 -15.23 -1.94 21.30
CA THR A 52 -15.55 -3.19 20.59
C THR A 52 -14.97 -4.39 21.35
N ASP A 53 -15.47 -5.60 21.11
CA ASP A 53 -14.92 -6.83 21.72
C ASP A 53 -13.39 -6.92 21.56
N SER A 54 -12.86 -6.60 20.37
CA SER A 54 -11.39 -6.63 20.12
C SER A 54 -10.64 -5.53 20.87
N GLN A 55 -11.26 -4.39 21.14
CA GLN A 55 -10.68 -3.33 21.95
C GLN A 55 -10.72 -3.67 23.44
N GLU A 56 -11.79 -4.32 23.91
CA GLU A 56 -11.87 -4.86 25.28
C GLU A 56 -10.78 -5.92 25.51
N ASP A 57 -10.62 -6.85 24.57
CA ASP A 57 -9.57 -7.87 24.62
C ASP A 57 -8.18 -7.23 24.67
N ALA A 58 -7.89 -6.28 23.77
CA ALA A 58 -6.60 -5.57 23.74
C ALA A 58 -6.33 -4.77 25.03
N LEU A 59 -7.36 -4.16 25.61
CA LEU A 59 -7.24 -3.42 26.87
C LEU A 59 -6.97 -4.36 28.06
N SER A 60 -7.57 -5.55 28.05
CA SER A 60 -7.42 -6.55 29.12
C SER A 60 -5.99 -7.12 29.24
N GLU A 61 -5.23 -7.07 28.15
CA GLU A 61 -3.83 -7.50 28.10
C GLU A 61 -2.86 -6.44 28.66
N ILE A 62 -3.33 -5.20 28.82
CA ILE A 62 -2.53 -4.12 29.40
C ILE A 62 -2.42 -4.33 30.92
N ILE A 63 -1.20 -4.50 31.40
CA ILE A 63 -0.91 -4.49 32.84
C ILE A 63 -1.01 -3.03 33.31
N SER A 64 -2.06 -2.70 34.07
CA SER A 64 -2.13 -1.42 34.78
C SER A 64 -1.21 -1.47 36.00
N PHE A 65 -0.31 -0.48 36.11
CA PHE A 65 0.58 -0.31 37.26
C PHE A 65 0.12 0.82 38.22
N ASP A 66 -1.12 1.32 38.07
CA ASP A 66 -1.69 2.28 39.02
C ASP A 66 -2.03 1.57 40.35
N ASP A 67 -1.04 1.51 41.23
CA ASP A 67 -1.16 0.96 42.58
C ASP A 67 -1.77 1.96 43.60
N ASP A 68 -2.08 3.21 43.22
CA ASP A 68 -2.56 4.22 44.17
C ASP A 68 -3.94 4.79 43.81
N PHE A 69 -4.88 4.52 44.71
CA PHE A 69 -6.22 5.07 44.83
C PHE A 69 -6.18 6.61 44.98
N ASP A 70 -6.42 7.37 43.91
CA ASP A 70 -7.02 8.70 44.00
C ASP A 70 -7.77 9.03 42.70
N ASP A 71 -9.00 9.55 42.85
CA ASP A 71 -10.04 9.75 41.81
C ASP A 71 -9.72 10.83 40.74
N GLU A 72 -8.45 11.01 40.35
CA GLU A 72 -8.05 11.99 39.33
C GLU A 72 -7.61 11.29 38.04
N GLU A 73 -8.49 11.34 37.01
CA GLU A 73 -8.24 11.00 35.60
C GLU A 73 -7.26 9.84 35.36
N GLN A 74 -7.78 8.61 35.30
CA GLN A 74 -7.03 7.41 34.95
C GLN A 74 -6.35 7.59 33.58
N ILE A 75 -5.06 7.93 33.57
CA ILE A 75 -4.24 7.96 32.36
C ILE A 75 -3.62 6.57 32.24
N LEU A 76 -4.17 5.75 31.34
CA LEU A 76 -3.65 4.41 31.08
C LEU A 76 -2.29 4.52 30.37
N TYR A 77 -1.22 4.31 31.11
CA TYR A 77 0.13 4.17 30.57
C TYR A 77 0.35 2.73 30.13
N ILE A 78 0.62 2.53 28.83
CA ILE A 78 1.04 1.22 28.32
C ILE A 78 2.57 1.16 28.44
N ASP A 79 3.06 0.33 29.37
CA ASP A 79 4.47 -0.05 29.62
C ASP A 79 5.53 0.52 28.64
N GLU A 80 5.90 1.79 28.82
CA GLU A 80 6.93 2.50 28.02
C GLU A 80 6.67 2.62 26.51
N ILE A 81 5.46 2.28 26.07
CA ILE A 81 5.00 2.49 24.70
C ILE A 81 4.48 3.92 24.60
N ALA A 82 4.88 4.65 23.56
CA ALA A 82 4.39 6.00 23.28
C ALA A 82 3.12 5.95 22.40
N ARG A 83 2.20 6.90 22.61
CA ARG A 83 0.96 7.02 21.83
C ARG A 83 1.26 7.44 20.39
N PRO A 84 0.60 6.90 19.36
CA PRO A 84 0.83 7.36 17.99
C PRO A 84 0.42 8.84 17.85
N LYS A 85 1.25 9.62 17.15
CA LYS A 85 1.00 11.05 16.89
C LYS A 85 -0.23 11.29 16.02
N ILE A 86 -0.48 10.37 15.10
CA ILE A 86 -1.60 10.40 14.16
C ILE A 86 -2.26 9.02 14.12
N PRO A 87 -3.55 8.93 13.79
CA PRO A 87 -4.22 7.64 13.67
C PRO A 87 -3.66 6.83 12.49
N TRP A 88 -3.80 5.50 12.57
CA TRP A 88 -3.26 4.57 11.58
C TRP A 88 -3.66 4.91 10.14
N PHE A 89 -4.90 5.36 9.93
CA PHE A 89 -5.41 5.66 8.59
C PHE A 89 -4.80 6.93 7.99
N GLU A 90 -4.31 7.87 8.80
CA GLU A 90 -3.56 9.04 8.30
C GLU A 90 -2.14 8.63 7.92
N ALA A 91 -1.48 7.81 8.73
CA ALA A 91 -0.17 7.25 8.41
C ALA A 91 -0.23 6.43 7.11
N ALA A 92 -1.23 5.56 6.98
CA ALA A 92 -1.49 4.76 5.78
C ALA A 92 -1.65 5.64 4.52
N ARG A 93 -2.45 6.72 4.59
CA ARG A 93 -2.62 7.65 3.47
C ARG A 93 -1.31 8.32 3.05
N ILE A 94 -0.50 8.74 4.02
CA ILE A 94 0.81 9.35 3.75
C ILE A 94 1.72 8.35 3.04
N ILE A 95 1.89 7.16 3.61
CA ILE A 95 2.77 6.11 3.05
C ILE A 95 2.33 5.72 1.64
N CYS A 96 1.06 5.35 1.44
CA CYS A 96 0.56 4.94 0.13
C CYS A 96 0.69 6.05 -0.93
N SER A 97 0.56 7.33 -0.54
CA SER A 97 0.74 8.44 -1.48
C SER A 97 2.20 8.58 -1.95
N LYS A 98 3.17 8.23 -1.10
CA LYS A 98 4.60 8.27 -1.39
C LYS A 98 5.10 7.07 -2.18
N MET A 99 4.39 5.95 -2.12
CA MET A 99 4.70 4.74 -2.91
C MET A 99 4.44 4.88 -4.41
N ILE A 100 3.70 5.91 -4.85
CA ILE A 100 3.35 6.08 -6.27
C ILE A 100 4.57 6.52 -7.07
N ILE A 101 4.83 5.79 -8.15
CA ILE A 101 5.82 6.11 -9.17
C ILE A 101 5.10 6.35 -10.50
N GLU A 102 5.13 7.60 -10.97
CA GLU A 102 4.46 8.00 -12.20
C GLU A 102 5.30 9.03 -12.98
N PRO A 103 5.76 8.73 -14.21
CA PRO A 103 5.66 7.43 -14.91
C PRO A 103 6.67 6.41 -14.37
N ASN A 104 6.35 5.13 -14.48
CA ASN A 104 7.25 4.03 -14.12
C ASN A 104 8.20 3.73 -15.29
N ARG A 105 9.49 3.95 -15.13
CA ARG A 105 10.52 3.66 -16.14
C ARG A 105 11.13 2.30 -15.86
N THR A 106 11.04 1.36 -16.79
CA THR A 106 11.51 -0.01 -16.55
C THR A 106 13.02 -0.13 -16.38
N SER A 107 13.78 0.84 -16.89
CA SER A 107 15.24 0.89 -16.78
C SER A 107 15.75 1.38 -15.43
N ASP A 108 14.90 1.99 -14.61
CA ASP A 108 15.31 2.56 -13.33
C ASP A 108 15.45 1.46 -12.27
N ILE A 109 16.24 1.72 -11.23
CA ILE A 109 16.44 0.78 -10.12
C ILE A 109 15.36 1.05 -9.08
N TYR A 110 14.59 0.02 -8.72
CA TYR A 110 13.53 0.10 -7.74
C TYR A 110 13.81 -0.82 -6.55
N PHE A 111 13.37 -0.37 -5.37
CA PHE A 111 13.28 -1.21 -4.16
C PHE A 111 11.99 -2.03 -4.18
N ALA A 112 11.93 -3.11 -3.40
CA ALA A 112 10.82 -4.07 -3.45
C ALA A 112 9.49 -3.41 -3.10
N ILE A 113 9.48 -2.43 -2.19
CA ILE A 113 8.31 -1.59 -1.90
C ILE A 113 7.59 -1.04 -3.15
N THR A 114 8.32 -0.79 -4.24
CA THR A 114 7.75 -0.24 -5.47
C THR A 114 6.73 -1.19 -6.12
N HIS A 115 6.96 -2.49 -6.04
CA HIS A 115 6.13 -3.49 -6.75
C HIS A 115 5.44 -4.49 -5.82
N GLU A 116 5.98 -4.73 -4.63
CA GLU A 116 5.42 -5.63 -3.61
C GLU A 116 4.75 -4.89 -2.45
N GLY A 117 5.16 -3.64 -2.18
CA GLY A 117 4.71 -2.92 -0.99
C GLY A 117 3.19 -2.73 -0.92
N TRP A 118 2.54 -2.53 -2.07
CA TRP A 118 1.08 -2.36 -2.11
C TRP A 118 0.33 -3.66 -1.78
N GLU A 119 0.80 -4.80 -2.29
CA GLU A 119 0.19 -6.09 -2.00
C GLU A 119 0.37 -6.44 -0.52
N ASN A 120 1.59 -6.28 0.02
CA ASN A 120 1.87 -6.50 1.44
C ASN A 120 0.99 -5.61 2.34
N PHE A 121 0.78 -4.34 1.95
CA PHE A 121 -0.10 -3.42 2.66
C PHE A 121 -1.56 -3.88 2.63
N VAL A 122 -2.07 -4.32 1.47
CA VAL A 122 -3.44 -4.83 1.34
C VAL A 122 -3.63 -6.07 2.21
N ASP A 123 -2.71 -7.04 2.13
CA ASP A 123 -2.77 -8.29 2.87
C ASP A 123 -2.79 -8.03 4.39
N CYS A 124 -1.93 -7.13 4.88
CA CYS A 124 -1.90 -6.73 6.28
C CYS A 124 -3.24 -6.09 6.73
N LEU A 125 -3.83 -5.19 5.92
CA LEU A 125 -5.12 -4.58 6.26
C LEU A 125 -6.29 -5.57 6.19
N GLU A 126 -6.26 -6.55 5.29
CA GLU A 126 -7.27 -7.61 5.23
C GLU A 126 -7.21 -8.52 6.46
N GLU A 127 -6.00 -8.85 6.91
CA GLU A 127 -5.81 -9.73 8.06
C GLU A 127 -6.10 -9.02 9.39
N TYR A 128 -5.52 -7.85 9.60
CA TYR A 128 -5.48 -7.16 10.90
C TYR A 128 -6.30 -5.86 10.95
N GLY A 129 -6.42 -5.16 9.82
CA GLY A 129 -7.10 -3.86 9.76
C GLY A 129 -8.59 -3.90 10.12
N LYS A 130 -9.25 -5.05 10.00
CA LYS A 130 -10.68 -5.24 10.34
C LYS A 130 -11.03 -5.00 11.81
N TYR A 131 -10.04 -4.99 12.69
CA TYR A 131 -10.22 -4.73 14.13
C TYR A 131 -10.08 -3.25 14.49
N LEU A 132 -9.52 -2.44 13.59
CA LEU A 132 -9.26 -1.02 13.83
C LEU A 132 -10.51 -0.18 13.57
N SER A 133 -10.58 0.96 14.26
CA SER A 133 -11.64 1.93 14.07
C SER A 133 -11.53 2.57 12.67
N LEU A 134 -12.66 2.65 11.97
CA LEU A 134 -12.76 3.28 10.66
C LEU A 134 -13.23 4.75 10.77
N PRO A 135 -12.71 5.66 9.94
CA PRO A 135 -13.28 7.00 9.80
C PRO A 135 -14.77 6.98 9.39
N GLU A 136 -15.50 8.05 9.70
CA GLU A 136 -16.90 8.17 9.28
C GLU A 136 -17.05 8.04 7.75
N GLY A 137 -18.02 7.23 7.31
CA GLY A 137 -18.29 6.98 5.89
C GLY A 137 -17.37 5.94 5.24
N VAL A 138 -16.40 5.38 5.96
CA VAL A 138 -15.53 4.29 5.50
C VAL A 138 -16.09 2.95 5.99
N SER A 139 -16.23 1.99 5.07
CA SER A 139 -16.82 0.67 5.38
C SER A 139 -15.80 -0.46 5.45
N THR A 140 -14.65 -0.31 4.80
CA THR A 140 -13.56 -1.29 4.84
C THR A 140 -12.21 -0.60 5.12
N PRO A 141 -11.24 -1.27 5.76
CA PRO A 141 -9.93 -0.67 6.06
C PRO A 141 -9.25 -0.09 4.83
N ILE A 142 -9.31 -0.78 3.69
CA ILE A 142 -8.66 -0.34 2.45
C ILE A 142 -9.26 0.97 1.87
N GLU A 143 -10.52 1.28 2.17
CA GLU A 143 -11.19 2.50 1.71
C GLU A 143 -10.68 3.79 2.39
N VAL A 144 -9.84 3.67 3.43
CA VAL A 144 -9.14 4.84 3.95
C VAL A 144 -8.18 5.43 2.92
N ILE A 145 -7.69 4.62 1.99
CA ILE A 145 -6.83 5.07 0.89
C ILE A 145 -7.71 5.63 -0.24
N PRO A 146 -7.47 6.87 -0.73
CA PRO A 146 -8.25 7.46 -1.81
C PRO A 146 -8.30 6.55 -3.04
N ILE A 147 -9.47 6.44 -3.68
CA ILE A 147 -9.70 5.51 -4.79
C ILE A 147 -8.70 5.67 -5.94
N GLU A 148 -8.31 6.90 -6.28
CA GLU A 148 -7.31 7.16 -7.32
C GLU A 148 -5.95 6.55 -6.94
N ILE A 149 -5.52 6.72 -5.69
CA ILE A 149 -4.25 6.18 -5.17
C ILE A 149 -4.26 4.65 -5.24
N ARG A 150 -5.37 4.01 -4.83
CA ARG A 150 -5.55 2.55 -4.94
C ARG A 150 -5.41 2.06 -6.38
N HIS A 151 -6.06 2.73 -7.34
CA HIS A 151 -5.96 2.35 -8.74
C HIS A 151 -4.55 2.56 -9.31
N LYS A 152 -3.85 3.63 -8.90
CA LYS A 152 -2.45 3.86 -9.30
C LYS A 152 -1.52 2.75 -8.80
N LEU A 153 -1.63 2.39 -7.53
CA LEU A 153 -0.81 1.34 -6.92
C LEU A 153 -1.11 -0.04 -7.51
N ASN A 154 -2.40 -0.39 -7.71
CA ASN A 154 -2.81 -1.59 -8.43
C ASN A 154 -2.19 -1.68 -9.84
N LEU A 155 -2.22 -0.57 -10.59
CA LEU A 155 -1.63 -0.52 -11.93
C LEU A 155 -0.10 -0.64 -11.88
N GLN A 156 0.53 0.01 -10.90
CA GLN A 156 1.97 -0.04 -10.67
C GLN A 156 2.46 -1.45 -10.36
N THR A 157 1.76 -2.20 -9.51
CA THR A 157 2.04 -3.62 -9.23
C THR A 157 2.08 -4.44 -10.52
N SER A 158 1.21 -4.13 -11.48
CA SER A 158 1.20 -4.84 -12.77
C SER A 158 2.51 -4.69 -13.55
N PHE A 159 3.29 -3.63 -13.32
CA PHE A 159 4.54 -3.40 -14.04
C PHE A 159 5.71 -4.26 -13.57
N ASN A 160 5.55 -5.05 -12.50
CA ASN A 160 6.62 -5.85 -11.90
C ASN A 160 7.39 -6.70 -12.93
N TYR A 161 6.66 -7.41 -13.81
CA TYR A 161 7.27 -8.25 -14.85
C TYR A 161 8.07 -7.48 -15.92
N LEU A 162 7.89 -6.17 -16.01
CA LEU A 162 8.59 -5.30 -16.97
C LEU A 162 9.80 -4.61 -16.33
N ILE A 163 9.90 -4.56 -15.01
CA ILE A 163 11.02 -3.93 -14.31
C ILE A 163 12.35 -4.60 -14.71
N GLY A 164 13.39 -3.76 -14.82
CA GLY A 164 14.73 -4.12 -15.25
C GLY A 164 14.95 -4.05 -16.76
N LEU A 165 13.90 -3.99 -17.59
CA LEU A 165 14.07 -3.86 -19.03
C LEU A 165 14.80 -2.55 -19.37
N GLY A 166 15.95 -2.68 -20.03
CA GLY A 166 16.86 -1.58 -20.35
C GLY A 166 18.05 -1.43 -19.40
N GLN A 167 18.14 -2.24 -18.34
CA GLN A 167 19.31 -2.29 -17.46
C GLN A 167 20.40 -3.22 -18.01
N ASP A 168 21.65 -2.93 -17.63
CA ASP A 168 22.79 -3.77 -17.96
C ASP A 168 22.62 -5.19 -17.42
N GLY A 169 22.76 -6.20 -18.29
CA GLY A 169 22.63 -7.61 -17.93
C GLY A 169 21.20 -8.16 -17.98
N VAL A 170 20.19 -7.31 -18.20
CA VAL A 170 18.80 -7.77 -18.42
C VAL A 170 18.57 -8.02 -19.91
N LEU A 171 18.03 -9.19 -20.24
CA LEU A 171 17.73 -9.55 -21.63
C LEU A 171 16.52 -8.74 -22.14
N PRO A 172 16.58 -8.18 -23.35
CA PRO A 172 15.43 -7.55 -24.00
C PRO A 172 14.28 -8.53 -24.21
N LEU A 173 13.04 -8.02 -24.34
CA LEU A 173 11.82 -8.82 -24.52
C LEU A 173 11.85 -9.73 -25.75
N GLU A 174 12.57 -9.35 -26.79
CA GLU A 174 12.72 -10.18 -28.01
C GLU A 174 13.46 -11.49 -27.73
N VAL A 175 14.37 -11.48 -26.76
CA VAL A 175 15.23 -12.62 -26.40
C VAL A 175 14.79 -13.26 -25.07
N SER A 176 14.10 -12.51 -24.21
CA SER A 176 13.59 -13.01 -22.94
C SER A 176 12.47 -14.02 -23.13
N ASP A 177 12.36 -14.96 -22.20
CA ASP A 177 11.25 -15.92 -22.16
C ASP A 177 9.89 -15.22 -22.06
N GLU A 178 8.88 -15.84 -22.65
CA GLU A 178 7.53 -15.28 -22.81
C GLU A 178 6.80 -15.01 -21.48
N TYR A 179 7.36 -15.45 -20.35
CA TYR A 179 6.78 -15.28 -19.01
C TYR A 179 6.55 -13.82 -18.65
N ARG A 180 7.45 -12.89 -19.02
CA ARG A 180 7.30 -11.46 -18.65
C ARG A 180 6.02 -10.87 -19.24
N ILE A 181 5.73 -11.21 -20.49
CA ILE A 181 4.56 -10.71 -21.19
C ILE A 181 3.28 -11.37 -20.65
N ILE A 182 3.36 -12.66 -20.32
CA ILE A 182 2.23 -13.40 -19.74
C ILE A 182 1.89 -12.84 -18.36
N GLY A 183 2.88 -12.74 -17.47
CA GLY A 183 2.71 -12.21 -16.12
C GLY A 183 2.18 -10.78 -16.14
N PHE A 184 2.73 -9.91 -16.99
CA PHE A 184 2.20 -8.55 -17.15
C PHE A 184 0.71 -8.53 -17.55
N ILE A 185 0.31 -9.37 -18.50
CA ILE A 185 -1.09 -9.46 -18.92
C ILE A 185 -1.96 -10.02 -17.79
N GLU A 186 -1.47 -11.00 -17.04
CA GLU A 186 -2.20 -11.60 -15.91
C GLU A 186 -2.43 -10.59 -14.78
N ASP A 187 -1.44 -9.77 -14.44
CA ASP A 187 -1.61 -8.72 -13.44
C ASP A 187 -2.55 -7.62 -13.92
N LEU A 188 -2.48 -7.22 -15.21
CA LEU A 188 -3.46 -6.29 -15.77
C LEU A 188 -4.89 -6.84 -15.70
N LYS A 189 -5.08 -8.16 -15.82
CA LYS A 189 -6.39 -8.80 -15.64
C LYS A 189 -6.82 -8.79 -14.19
N LYS A 190 -5.91 -9.10 -13.25
CA LYS A 190 -6.15 -8.98 -11.80
C LYS A 190 -6.63 -7.57 -11.46
N TYR A 191 -6.01 -6.55 -12.04
CA TYR A 191 -6.30 -5.14 -11.81
C TYR A 191 -7.11 -4.47 -12.94
N LYS A 192 -7.98 -5.25 -13.60
CA LYS A 192 -8.81 -4.78 -14.72
C LYS A 192 -9.63 -3.53 -14.39
N GLU A 193 -10.12 -3.41 -13.16
CA GLU A 193 -10.88 -2.25 -12.71
C GLU A 193 -10.03 -0.97 -12.78
N SER A 194 -8.75 -1.03 -12.38
CA SER A 194 -7.83 0.11 -12.51
C SER A 194 -7.55 0.46 -13.97
N VAL A 195 -7.43 -0.54 -14.84
CA VAL A 195 -7.31 -0.33 -16.29
C VAL A 195 -8.56 0.38 -16.84
N ASP A 196 -9.75 0.02 -16.35
CA ASP A 196 -11.01 0.63 -16.75
C ASP A 196 -11.18 2.06 -16.20
N TYR A 197 -10.79 2.28 -14.94
CA TYR A 197 -10.84 3.55 -14.21
C TYR A 197 -10.05 4.65 -14.92
N PHE A 198 -8.84 4.34 -15.38
CA PHE A 198 -8.01 5.27 -16.15
C PHE A 198 -8.30 5.28 -17.66
N ASP A 199 -9.32 4.55 -18.11
CA ASP A 199 -9.68 4.40 -19.52
C ASP A 199 -8.49 4.03 -20.43
N LEU A 200 -7.67 3.08 -19.96
CA LEU A 200 -6.41 2.77 -20.64
C LEU A 200 -6.64 2.07 -21.98
N SER A 201 -5.83 2.45 -22.96
CA SER A 201 -5.56 1.71 -24.19
C SER A 201 -4.08 1.30 -24.18
N LEU A 202 -3.62 0.45 -25.11
CA LEU A 202 -2.18 0.16 -25.19
C LEU A 202 -1.33 1.43 -25.36
N ARG A 203 -1.85 2.43 -26.10
CA ARG A 203 -1.18 3.73 -26.26
C ARG A 203 -1.03 4.47 -24.93
N THR A 204 -2.10 4.64 -24.16
CA THR A 204 -2.05 5.41 -22.91
C THR A 204 -1.41 4.62 -21.76
N LEU A 205 -1.42 3.28 -21.83
CA LEU A 205 -0.65 2.42 -20.93
C LEU A 205 0.85 2.71 -21.03
N PHE A 206 1.40 2.86 -22.24
CA PHE A 206 2.82 3.19 -22.43
C PHE A 206 3.18 4.65 -22.16
N GLU A 207 2.20 5.49 -21.81
CA GLU A 207 2.46 6.79 -21.17
C GLU A 207 2.67 6.64 -19.66
N LYS A 208 2.18 5.54 -19.05
CA LYS A 208 2.31 5.22 -17.62
C LYS A 208 3.53 4.35 -17.31
N VAL A 209 3.88 3.43 -18.22
CA VAL A 209 5.09 2.62 -18.14
C VAL A 209 5.99 2.89 -19.36
N ILE A 210 7.19 3.40 -19.10
CA ILE A 210 8.17 3.77 -20.13
C ILE A 210 9.18 2.63 -20.27
N LEU A 211 9.19 2.03 -21.46
CA LEU A 211 10.12 0.97 -21.84
C LEU A 211 11.22 1.51 -22.78
N PRO A 212 12.33 0.79 -22.95
CA PRO A 212 13.20 0.98 -24.11
C PRO A 212 12.40 0.86 -25.42
N PRO A 213 12.68 1.68 -26.45
CA PRO A 213 11.88 1.69 -27.68
C PRO A 213 11.75 0.34 -28.39
N GLU A 214 12.77 -0.51 -28.31
CA GLU A 214 12.74 -1.85 -28.89
C GLU A 214 11.77 -2.77 -28.13
N ASP A 215 11.81 -2.74 -26.80
CA ASP A 215 10.93 -3.52 -25.93
C ASP A 215 9.48 -3.06 -26.01
N GLU A 216 9.21 -1.75 -26.09
CA GLU A 216 7.85 -1.21 -26.30
C GLU A 216 7.22 -1.79 -27.57
N ASN A 217 7.99 -1.84 -28.67
CA ASN A 217 7.53 -2.37 -29.95
C ASN A 217 7.23 -3.88 -29.86
N VAL A 218 8.07 -4.64 -29.18
CA VAL A 218 7.87 -6.09 -28.98
C VAL A 218 6.64 -6.33 -28.11
N LEU A 219 6.54 -5.64 -26.97
CA LEU A 219 5.44 -5.76 -26.03
C LEU A 219 4.11 -5.41 -26.69
N THR A 220 4.06 -4.29 -27.42
CA THR A 220 2.88 -3.86 -28.19
C THR A 220 2.40 -4.97 -29.13
N LYS A 221 3.29 -5.50 -29.98
CA LYS A 221 2.94 -6.54 -30.96
C LYS A 221 2.44 -7.82 -30.27
N LYS A 222 3.11 -8.23 -29.20
CA LYS A 222 2.79 -9.46 -28.47
C LYS A 222 1.47 -9.33 -27.71
N MET A 223 1.22 -8.20 -27.05
CA MET A 223 -0.06 -7.92 -26.41
C MET A 223 -1.19 -7.85 -27.43
N MET A 224 -1.02 -7.11 -28.53
CA MET A 224 -2.05 -7.03 -29.59
C MET A 224 -2.41 -8.41 -30.13
N LYS A 225 -1.41 -9.26 -30.39
CA LYS A 225 -1.63 -10.64 -30.84
C LYS A 225 -2.35 -11.49 -29.80
N ARG A 226 -1.92 -11.44 -28.53
CA ARG A 226 -2.45 -12.29 -27.43
C ARG A 226 -3.86 -11.90 -27.02
N LEU A 227 -4.15 -10.60 -27.00
CA LEU A 227 -5.44 -10.05 -26.61
C LEU A 227 -6.37 -9.83 -27.82
N ASN A 228 -5.91 -10.15 -29.04
CA ASN A 228 -6.65 -9.94 -30.29
C ASN A 228 -7.11 -8.47 -30.49
N ILE A 229 -6.27 -7.52 -30.09
CA ILE A 229 -6.47 -6.08 -30.27
C ILE A 229 -6.06 -5.70 -31.68
N LYS A 230 -6.89 -4.94 -32.38
CA LYS A 230 -6.63 -4.54 -33.78
C LYS A 230 -6.07 -3.12 -33.87
N ASP A 231 -6.44 -2.26 -32.93
CA ASP A 231 -5.99 -0.88 -32.83
C ASP A 231 -5.56 -0.56 -31.38
N LYS A 232 -4.37 0.03 -31.23
CA LYS A 232 -3.80 0.42 -29.94
C LYS A 232 -4.59 1.50 -29.19
N SER A 233 -5.55 2.15 -29.84
CA SER A 233 -6.50 3.07 -29.18
C SER A 233 -7.76 2.39 -28.65
N GLU A 234 -7.97 1.10 -28.91
CA GLU A 234 -9.10 0.37 -28.32
C GLU A 234 -8.94 0.27 -26.80
N LYS A 235 -10.04 0.47 -26.06
CA LYS A 235 -10.07 0.36 -24.59
C LYS A 235 -9.60 -1.03 -24.17
N LEU A 236 -8.50 -1.08 -23.42
CA LEU A 236 -7.79 -2.31 -23.06
C LEU A 236 -8.64 -3.22 -22.18
N SER A 237 -9.45 -2.66 -21.28
CA SER A 237 -10.33 -3.42 -20.38
C SER A 237 -11.35 -4.31 -21.12
N LYS A 238 -11.60 -4.11 -22.42
CA LYS A 238 -12.46 -4.99 -23.23
C LYS A 238 -11.84 -6.35 -23.52
N TYR A 239 -10.53 -6.48 -23.40
CA TYR A 239 -9.76 -7.68 -23.78
C TYR A 239 -9.11 -8.38 -22.58
N LEU A 240 -9.12 -7.74 -21.41
CA LEU A 240 -8.62 -8.27 -20.15
C LEU A 240 -9.68 -9.17 -19.48
#